data_AF-A0A2G6K9Y5-F1
#
_entry.id   AF-A0A2G6K9Y5-F1
#
_cell.length_a   1.000
_cell.length_b   1.000
_cell.length_c   1.000
_cell.angle_alpha   90.00
_cell.angle_beta   90.00
_cell.angle_gamma   90.00
#
_symmetry.space_group_name_H-M   'P 1'
#
loop_
_entity.id
_entity.type
_entity.pdbx_description
1 polymer ?
#
loop_
_entity_poly.entity_id
_entity_poly.type
_entity_poly.pdbx_seq_one_letter_code
_entity_poly.pdbx_strand_id
1 'polypeptide(L)'
;MTNPIVEEQATVLVVDDDQSNLHLLVNYLSSIGFKVLPLKHGEHVFELLNRQQPDMILLDILMPDIDGFEICRRLKASPETRNIPVIFMSALSETIDKVKGLRLGAVDYITKPLQLEETLARIQTHLTIRRLQQQLQDQNTFLARQKIRFERLAEATFEGIVIQNDERIVEANEALLTLFTYQRDELFERPFLDLIHPSERDAVEQYLLNANTPPYQTCGLRKDGSAFFIEMQTKTMPYQETALRVIAIRDITWCREMEQKTAQLERENIELRANIKERYRFGDIIGKSQAMQDIYERILNAAASDAHVAIYGESGTGKELIAHTIHAHSSRHTSEFVTVNCGALPENLFESEFFGYRKGAFTGANHDKPGYFDLAHRGTLFLDEVGELTVTEQVKLLRVIETGEYRPLGSTVSSSVDVRIIAATNRNVTELRRQGLLRDDFFYRVHVITFTTPPLRERKDDIPLLIDHFLEQHTSIGKRPVLPGKIAETLYAYNWPGNVRELRNVLHRYLAGQPLEFDEAISSESHGFNPENLGEEIRPLRATLEAFEKRYILMALNEHRWHREHTAKALKLPLRTLQRKMKNLGLSKRKNMP
;
A
#
# COMPACT_ATOMS: atom_id res chain seq x y z
N MET A 1 -20.06 -38.51 64.01
CA MET A 1 -18.60 -38.32 63.95
C MET A 1 -18.04 -39.38 63.01
N THR A 2 -18.01 -39.06 61.73
CA THR A 2 -17.57 -39.94 60.65
C THR A 2 -16.11 -39.62 60.35
N ASN A 3 -15.26 -40.63 60.50
CA ASN A 3 -13.81 -40.55 60.30
C ASN A 3 -13.55 -40.17 58.83
N PRO A 4 -13.00 -39.00 58.50
CA PRO A 4 -12.52 -38.73 57.16
C PRO A 4 -11.18 -39.46 57.00
N ILE A 5 -10.81 -39.77 55.75
CA ILE A 5 -9.53 -40.37 55.31
C ILE A 5 -9.56 -41.90 55.19
N VAL A 6 -9.98 -42.42 54.02
CA VAL A 6 -9.22 -43.36 53.16
C VAL A 6 -9.84 -43.29 51.75
N GLU A 7 -9.32 -42.46 50.85
CA GLU A 7 -9.75 -42.41 49.44
C GLU A 7 -8.80 -43.20 48.49
N GLU A 8 -7.75 -43.82 49.03
CA GLU A 8 -6.99 -44.92 48.41
C GLU A 8 -6.42 -45.78 49.55
N GLN A 9 -6.55 -47.11 49.47
CA GLN A 9 -6.03 -48.01 50.51
C GLN A 9 -4.50 -48.01 50.50
N ALA A 10 -3.89 -47.24 51.41
CA ALA A 10 -2.44 -47.18 51.53
C ALA A 10 -1.86 -48.59 51.76
N THR A 11 -0.79 -48.91 51.03
CA THR A 11 -0.14 -50.21 51.07
C THR A 11 1.01 -50.21 52.08
N VAL A 12 0.95 -51.08 53.09
CA VAL A 12 1.99 -51.22 54.11
C VAL A 12 2.68 -52.58 53.94
N LEU A 13 3.98 -52.56 53.64
CA LEU A 13 4.81 -53.78 53.65
C LEU A 13 5.24 -54.07 55.08
N VAL A 14 4.98 -55.28 55.57
CA VAL A 14 5.38 -55.72 56.90
C VAL A 14 6.36 -56.87 56.77
N VAL A 15 7.57 -56.67 57.29
CA VAL A 15 8.66 -57.64 57.24
C VAL A 15 9.02 -58.05 58.66
N ASP A 16 8.74 -59.29 59.02
CA ASP A 16 8.96 -59.86 60.37
C ASP A 16 9.07 -61.38 60.25
N ASP A 17 10.07 -62.00 60.89
CA ASP A 17 10.27 -63.46 60.83
C ASP A 17 9.32 -64.22 61.76
N ASP A 18 8.78 -63.54 62.77
CA ASP A 18 7.74 -64.05 63.67
C ASP A 18 6.36 -64.02 63.01
N GLN A 19 5.88 -65.22 62.68
CA GLN A 19 4.57 -65.44 62.06
C GLN A 19 3.41 -64.90 62.92
N SER A 20 3.57 -64.85 64.25
CA SER A 20 2.55 -64.32 65.17
C SER A 20 2.39 -62.82 65.00
N ASN A 21 3.50 -62.08 64.89
CA ASN A 21 3.51 -60.63 64.67
C ASN A 21 2.94 -60.28 63.29
N LEU A 22 3.33 -61.04 62.25
CA LEU A 22 2.77 -60.88 60.90
C LEU A 22 1.25 -61.06 60.89
N HIS A 23 0.72 -62.16 61.46
CA HIS A 23 -0.73 -62.39 61.51
C HIS A 23 -1.46 -61.29 62.28
N LEU A 24 -0.89 -60.82 63.39
CA LEU A 24 -1.46 -59.76 64.23
C LEU A 24 -1.55 -58.43 63.46
N LEU A 25 -0.45 -58.00 62.82
CA LEU A 25 -0.41 -56.75 62.05
C LEU A 25 -1.27 -56.82 60.79
N VAL A 26 -1.26 -57.94 60.06
CA VAL A 26 -2.09 -58.13 58.87
C VAL A 26 -3.56 -58.05 59.22
N ASN A 27 -4.02 -58.79 60.25
CA ASN A 27 -5.43 -58.81 60.63
C ASN A 27 -5.91 -57.43 61.07
N TYR A 28 -5.15 -56.77 61.95
CA TYR A 28 -5.52 -55.45 62.47
C TYR A 28 -5.49 -54.35 61.40
N LEU A 29 -4.37 -54.16 60.70
CA LEU A 29 -4.25 -53.07 59.73
C LEU A 29 -5.20 -53.28 58.53
N SER A 30 -5.43 -54.53 58.09
CA SER A 30 -6.40 -54.80 57.02
C SER A 30 -7.83 -54.47 57.45
N SER A 31 -8.21 -54.73 58.71
CA SER A 31 -9.53 -54.36 59.25
C SER A 31 -9.79 -52.86 59.29
N ILE A 32 -8.73 -52.05 59.33
CA ILE A 32 -8.77 -50.58 59.35
C ILE A 32 -8.69 -50.01 57.93
N GLY A 33 -8.50 -50.86 56.91
CA GLY A 33 -8.56 -50.49 55.50
C GLY A 33 -7.20 -50.28 54.84
N PHE A 34 -6.10 -50.70 55.45
CA PHE A 34 -4.79 -50.74 54.78
C PHE A 34 -4.65 -52.00 53.91
N LYS A 35 -3.94 -51.89 52.78
CA LYS A 35 -3.50 -53.06 52.03
C LYS A 35 -2.18 -53.56 52.63
N VAL A 36 -2.19 -54.68 53.34
CA VAL A 36 -0.97 -55.19 54.00
C VAL A 36 -0.29 -56.22 53.11
N LEU A 37 1.02 -56.05 52.89
CA LEU A 37 1.87 -57.01 52.21
C LEU A 37 2.78 -57.68 53.26
N PRO A 38 2.46 -58.89 53.74
CA PRO A 38 3.31 -59.60 54.71
C PRO A 38 4.47 -60.30 54.03
N LEU A 39 5.64 -60.25 54.65
CA LEU A 39 6.85 -60.88 54.13
C LEU A 39 7.68 -61.45 55.28
N LYS A 40 7.87 -62.77 55.29
CA LYS A 40 8.56 -63.47 56.39
C LYS A 40 10.09 -63.42 56.30
N HIS A 41 10.63 -63.31 55.08
CA HIS A 41 12.06 -63.42 54.80
C HIS A 41 12.57 -62.16 54.12
N GLY A 42 13.46 -61.41 54.78
CA GLY A 42 13.95 -60.12 54.31
C GLY A 42 14.59 -60.13 52.91
N GLU A 43 15.08 -61.27 52.43
CA GLU A 43 15.67 -61.43 51.08
C GLU A 43 14.68 -61.10 49.94
N HIS A 44 13.38 -61.32 50.17
CA HIS A 44 12.34 -61.11 49.16
C HIS A 44 11.86 -59.64 49.09
N VAL A 45 12.35 -58.75 49.96
CA VAL A 45 11.91 -57.33 49.99
C VAL A 45 12.12 -56.64 48.64
N PHE A 46 13.30 -56.78 48.05
CA PHE A 46 13.62 -56.11 46.79
C PHE A 46 12.91 -56.75 45.58
N GLU A 47 12.63 -58.05 45.64
CA GLU A 47 11.79 -58.70 44.61
C GLU A 47 10.37 -58.13 44.64
N LEU A 48 9.80 -57.93 45.83
CA LEU A 48 8.48 -57.32 45.99
C LEU A 48 8.47 -55.87 45.52
N LEU A 49 9.48 -55.07 45.86
CA LEU A 49 9.57 -53.66 45.46
C LEU A 49 9.66 -53.45 43.94
N ASN A 50 10.24 -54.39 43.21
CA ASN A 50 10.25 -54.39 41.75
C ASN A 50 8.85 -54.62 41.15
N ARG A 51 7.96 -55.30 41.87
CA ARG A 51 6.60 -55.63 41.41
C ARG A 51 5.57 -54.61 41.90
N GLN A 52 5.68 -54.16 43.15
CA GLN A 52 4.75 -53.23 43.78
C GLN A 52 5.47 -52.40 44.86
N GLN A 53 5.46 -51.08 44.72
CA GLN A 53 6.00 -50.18 45.75
C GLN A 53 4.96 -49.91 46.84
N PRO A 54 5.29 -50.10 48.13
CA PRO A 54 4.42 -49.77 49.24
C PRO A 54 4.50 -48.27 49.61
N ASP A 55 3.47 -47.81 50.29
CA ASP A 55 3.39 -46.46 50.87
C ASP A 55 4.20 -46.36 52.17
N MET A 56 4.45 -47.48 52.85
CA MET A 56 5.28 -47.58 54.04
C MET A 56 5.83 -48.99 54.24
N ILE A 57 6.97 -49.10 54.93
CA ILE A 57 7.57 -50.37 55.32
C ILE A 57 7.68 -50.43 56.85
N LEU A 58 7.07 -51.44 57.47
CA LEU A 58 7.37 -51.88 58.83
C LEU A 58 8.42 -52.99 58.72
N LEU A 59 9.56 -52.80 59.35
CA LEU A 59 10.73 -53.66 59.15
C LEU A 59 11.27 -54.13 60.49
N ASP A 60 11.24 -55.43 60.74
CA ASP A 60 11.95 -56.00 61.88
C ASP A 60 13.46 -55.80 61.75
N ILE A 61 14.11 -55.54 62.87
CA ILE A 61 15.56 -55.34 62.92
C ILE A 61 16.28 -56.69 62.90
N LEU A 62 15.85 -57.63 63.74
CA LEU A 62 16.55 -58.90 63.96
C LEU A 62 15.87 -60.02 63.19
N MET A 63 16.41 -60.36 62.01
CA MET A 63 15.93 -61.47 61.19
C MET A 63 17.08 -62.44 60.86
N PRO A 64 16.80 -63.74 60.68
CA PRO A 64 17.82 -64.77 60.48
C PRO A 64 18.59 -64.65 59.15
N ASP A 65 17.97 -64.08 58.10
CA ASP A 65 18.53 -64.09 56.75
C ASP A 65 19.34 -62.81 56.44
N ILE A 66 18.72 -61.64 56.59
CA ILE A 66 19.34 -60.33 56.36
C ILE A 66 18.90 -59.33 57.44
N ASP A 67 19.86 -58.58 57.99
CA ASP A 67 19.61 -57.54 59.01
C ASP A 67 18.70 -56.43 58.45
N GLY A 68 17.68 -56.04 59.22
CA GLY A 68 16.77 -54.95 58.88
C GLY A 68 17.48 -53.61 58.63
N PHE A 69 18.60 -53.35 59.31
CA PHE A 69 19.42 -52.16 59.03
C PHE A 69 20.04 -52.17 57.63
N GLU A 70 20.49 -53.34 57.16
CA GLU A 70 21.08 -53.49 55.82
C GLU A 70 20.02 -53.34 54.73
N ILE A 71 18.81 -53.86 54.96
CA ILE A 71 17.67 -53.60 54.06
C ILE A 71 17.38 -52.09 54.00
N CYS A 72 17.24 -51.41 55.14
CA CYS A 72 16.96 -49.97 55.18
C CYS A 72 18.04 -49.16 54.46
N ARG A 73 19.32 -49.48 54.67
CA ARG A 73 20.44 -48.84 53.99
C ARG A 73 20.31 -48.94 52.47
N ARG A 74 20.00 -50.13 51.94
CA ARG A 74 19.80 -50.36 50.50
C ARG A 74 18.59 -49.62 49.96
N LEU A 75 17.48 -49.60 50.71
CA LEU A 75 16.28 -48.84 50.36
C LEU A 75 16.56 -47.34 50.24
N LYS A 76 17.37 -46.80 51.14
CA LYS A 76 17.71 -45.36 51.18
C LYS A 76 18.80 -44.98 50.18
N ALA A 77 19.60 -45.93 49.71
CA ALA A 77 20.60 -45.72 48.67
C ALA A 77 19.98 -45.59 47.25
N SER A 78 18.85 -46.24 46.99
CA SER A 78 18.20 -46.18 45.67
C SER A 78 17.27 -44.96 45.53
N PRO A 79 17.38 -44.16 44.44
CA PRO A 79 16.51 -43.01 44.18
C PRO A 79 15.01 -43.34 44.14
N GLU A 80 14.67 -44.56 43.74
CA GLU A 80 13.28 -45.01 43.55
C GLU A 80 12.60 -45.39 44.87
N THR A 81 13.36 -45.86 45.86
CA THR A 81 12.83 -46.35 47.14
C THR A 81 13.17 -45.48 48.34
N ARG A 82 14.13 -44.54 48.20
CA ARG A 82 14.62 -43.72 49.33
C ARG A 82 13.54 -42.90 50.03
N ASN A 83 12.48 -42.51 49.30
CA ASN A 83 11.39 -41.71 49.82
C ASN A 83 10.32 -42.53 50.55
N ILE A 84 10.39 -43.87 50.51
CA ILE A 84 9.45 -44.72 51.24
C ILE A 84 9.78 -44.66 52.73
N PRO A 85 8.83 -44.28 53.61
CA PRO A 85 9.05 -44.26 55.05
C PRO A 85 9.24 -45.68 55.56
N VAL A 86 10.29 -45.87 56.37
CA VAL A 86 10.61 -47.15 57.01
C VAL A 86 10.48 -46.95 58.52
N ILE A 87 9.64 -47.74 59.17
CA ILE A 87 9.51 -47.81 60.62
C ILE A 87 10.09 -49.14 61.07
N PHE A 88 11.10 -49.10 61.95
CA PHE A 88 11.68 -50.32 62.49
C PHE A 88 10.79 -50.97 63.56
N MET A 89 10.80 -52.29 63.68
CA MET A 89 10.23 -53.03 64.81
C MET A 89 11.38 -53.65 65.60
N SER A 90 11.42 -53.46 66.92
CA SER A 90 12.59 -53.80 67.74
C SER A 90 12.20 -54.36 69.11
N ALA A 91 12.82 -55.46 69.54
CA ALA A 91 12.75 -55.92 70.93
C ALA A 91 13.61 -55.01 71.83
N LEU A 92 13.03 -54.49 72.92
CA LEU A 92 13.72 -53.57 73.83
C LEU A 92 14.90 -54.24 74.54
N SER A 93 16.15 -53.88 74.19
CA SER A 93 17.28 -54.02 75.14
C SER A 93 18.44 -53.03 75.01
N GLU A 94 18.61 -52.25 73.93
CA GLU A 94 19.70 -51.25 73.87
C GLU A 94 19.27 -49.93 73.20
N THR A 95 19.55 -48.80 73.87
CA THR A 95 19.35 -47.44 73.34
C THR A 95 20.25 -47.13 72.14
N ILE A 96 21.30 -47.92 71.92
CA ILE A 96 22.31 -47.76 70.86
C ILE A 96 21.71 -48.09 69.47
N ASP A 97 20.75 -49.00 69.38
CA ASP A 97 20.15 -49.46 68.11
C ASP A 97 19.14 -48.46 67.50
N LYS A 98 18.42 -47.71 68.33
CA LYS A 98 17.42 -46.72 67.87
C LYS A 98 18.06 -45.55 67.12
N VAL A 99 19.20 -45.06 67.62
CA VAL A 99 19.94 -43.95 67.00
C VAL A 99 20.55 -44.37 65.67
N LYS A 100 21.04 -45.62 65.58
CA LYS A 100 21.58 -46.20 64.35
C LYS A 100 20.51 -46.26 63.25
N GLY A 101 19.29 -46.68 63.56
CA GLY A 101 18.19 -46.76 62.61
C GLY A 101 17.78 -45.41 62.01
N LEU A 102 17.66 -44.37 62.84
CA LEU A 102 17.33 -43.02 62.38
C LEU A 102 18.44 -42.43 61.49
N ARG A 103 19.72 -42.66 61.84
CA ARG A 103 20.86 -42.24 61.01
C ARG A 103 20.90 -42.91 59.64
N LEU A 104 20.35 -44.12 59.52
CA LEU A 104 20.23 -44.85 58.25
C LEU A 104 19.04 -44.37 57.40
N GLY A 105 18.19 -43.49 57.91
CA GLY A 105 17.07 -42.89 57.17
C GLY A 105 15.70 -43.52 57.43
N ALA A 106 15.57 -44.35 58.48
CA ALA A 106 14.26 -44.72 59.00
C ALA A 106 13.57 -43.51 59.63
N VAL A 107 12.25 -43.46 59.54
CA VAL A 107 11.44 -42.34 60.02
C VAL A 107 10.99 -42.53 61.46
N ASP A 108 10.96 -43.78 61.94
CA ASP A 108 10.57 -44.11 63.31
C ASP A 108 10.94 -45.55 63.72
N TYR A 109 10.62 -45.93 64.95
CA TYR A 109 10.69 -47.31 65.45
C TYR A 109 9.49 -47.65 66.36
N ILE A 110 9.07 -48.91 66.39
CA ILE A 110 8.05 -49.48 67.28
C ILE A 110 8.72 -50.54 68.14
N THR A 111 8.43 -50.54 69.44
CA THR A 111 8.97 -51.53 70.38
C THR A 111 8.08 -52.77 70.46
N LYS A 112 8.67 -53.96 70.42
CA LYS A 112 8.01 -55.24 70.67
C LYS A 112 7.95 -55.49 72.21
N PRO A 113 6.84 -56.02 72.77
CA PRO A 113 5.63 -56.49 72.10
C PRO A 113 4.79 -55.35 71.50
N LEU A 114 4.23 -55.58 70.30
CA LEU A 114 3.58 -54.55 69.49
C LEU A 114 2.27 -54.06 70.14
N GLN A 115 2.20 -52.76 70.41
CA GLN A 115 0.94 -52.09 70.76
C GLN A 115 0.26 -51.62 69.47
N LEU A 116 -0.93 -52.17 69.18
CA LEU A 116 -1.62 -51.98 67.89
C LEU A 116 -2.03 -50.50 67.66
N GLU A 117 -2.55 -49.83 68.68
CA GLU A 117 -2.95 -48.41 68.58
C GLU A 117 -1.73 -47.49 68.39
N GLU A 118 -0.64 -47.75 69.09
CA GLU A 118 0.63 -47.02 68.93
C GLU A 118 1.19 -47.21 67.51
N THR A 119 1.18 -48.45 67.03
CA THR A 119 1.64 -48.82 65.68
C THR A 119 0.83 -48.08 64.62
N LEU A 120 -0.50 -48.08 64.75
CA LEU A 120 -1.40 -47.37 63.85
C LEU A 120 -1.14 -45.86 63.86
N ALA A 121 -0.99 -45.25 65.04
CA ALA A 121 -0.75 -43.81 65.16
C ALA A 121 0.55 -43.39 64.46
N ARG A 122 1.62 -44.19 64.60
CA ARG A 122 2.90 -43.95 63.92
C ARG A 122 2.79 -44.13 62.40
N ILE A 123 2.10 -45.18 61.95
CA ILE A 123 1.83 -45.40 60.51
C ILE A 123 1.07 -44.21 59.92
N GLN A 124 -0.03 -43.81 60.53
CA GLN A 124 -0.85 -42.69 60.06
C GLN A 124 -0.07 -41.37 60.03
N THR A 125 0.74 -41.10 61.07
CA THR A 125 1.58 -39.89 61.14
C THR A 125 2.55 -39.82 59.96
N HIS A 126 3.31 -40.89 59.72
CA HIS A 126 4.36 -40.87 58.69
C HIS A 126 3.81 -41.00 57.27
N LEU A 127 2.65 -41.65 57.08
CA LEU A 127 1.92 -41.59 55.81
C LEU A 127 1.39 -40.17 55.53
N THR A 128 0.90 -39.47 56.54
CA THR A 128 0.43 -38.07 56.41
C THR A 128 1.59 -37.14 56.04
N ILE A 129 2.74 -37.28 56.71
CA ILE A 129 3.94 -36.50 56.39
C ILE A 129 4.38 -36.73 54.94
N ARG A 130 4.44 -38.00 54.49
CA ARG A 130 4.78 -38.35 53.10
C ARG A 130 3.81 -37.68 52.12
N ARG A 131 2.51 -37.74 52.38
CA ARG A 131 1.47 -37.12 51.53
C ARG A 131 1.65 -35.60 51.43
N LEU A 132 1.88 -34.93 52.56
CA LEU A 132 2.09 -33.48 52.59
C LEU A 132 3.37 -33.09 51.83
N GLN A 133 4.45 -33.84 51.97
CA GLN A 133 5.69 -33.61 51.22
C GLN A 133 5.48 -33.76 49.72
N GLN A 134 4.73 -34.78 49.30
CA GLN A 134 4.40 -35.01 47.90
C GLN A 134 3.53 -33.87 47.34
N GLN A 135 2.50 -33.44 48.08
CA GLN A 135 1.65 -32.31 47.69
C GLN A 135 2.45 -31.00 47.56
N LEU A 136 3.35 -30.72 48.50
CA LEU A 136 4.20 -29.53 48.44
C LEU A 136 5.13 -29.56 47.23
N GLN A 137 5.71 -30.73 46.92
CA GLN A 137 6.56 -30.89 45.74
C GLN A 137 5.76 -30.70 44.45
N ASP A 138 4.56 -31.27 44.36
CA ASP A 138 3.68 -31.11 43.21
C ASP A 138 3.27 -29.64 43.03
N GLN A 139 2.94 -28.93 44.12
CA GLN A 139 2.67 -27.49 44.09
C GLN A 139 3.88 -26.67 43.64
N ASN A 140 5.07 -26.96 44.16
CA ASN A 140 6.30 -26.26 43.76
C ASN A 140 6.62 -26.47 42.27
N THR A 141 6.47 -27.69 41.76
CA THR A 141 6.67 -27.95 40.33
C THR A 141 5.60 -27.29 39.46
N PHE A 142 4.35 -27.25 39.91
CA PHE A 142 3.28 -26.53 39.23
C PHE A 142 3.57 -25.02 39.18
N LEU A 143 3.95 -24.41 40.30
CA LEU A 143 4.31 -22.99 40.37
C LEU A 143 5.52 -22.67 39.49
N ALA A 144 6.55 -23.52 39.50
CA ALA A 144 7.71 -23.36 38.61
C ALA A 144 7.31 -23.39 37.13
N ARG A 145 6.40 -24.29 36.74
CA ARG A 145 5.86 -24.34 35.36
C ARG A 145 5.03 -23.10 35.02
N GLN A 146 4.21 -22.61 35.93
CA GLN A 146 3.43 -21.38 35.72
C GLN A 146 4.35 -20.17 35.54
N LYS A 147 5.36 -20.01 36.42
CA LYS A 147 6.35 -18.94 36.32
C LYS A 147 7.03 -18.91 34.95
N ILE A 148 7.59 -20.04 34.51
CA ILE A 148 8.24 -20.17 33.19
C ILE A 148 7.25 -19.84 32.04
N ARG A 149 5.98 -20.25 32.17
CA ARG A 149 4.96 -19.95 31.15
C ARG A 149 4.71 -18.46 31.04
N PHE A 150 4.59 -17.74 32.15
CA PHE A 150 4.39 -16.28 32.13
C PHE A 150 5.60 -15.54 31.60
N GLU A 151 6.82 -15.91 32.02
CA GLU A 151 8.07 -15.35 31.50
C GLU A 151 8.13 -15.51 29.97
N ARG A 152 7.85 -16.70 29.44
CA ARG A 152 7.84 -16.93 27.99
C ARG A 152 6.79 -16.11 27.25
N LEU A 153 5.64 -15.82 27.85
CA LEU A 153 4.62 -14.98 27.22
C LEU A 153 5.08 -13.52 27.13
N ALA A 154 5.74 -13.00 28.18
CA ALA A 154 6.32 -11.67 28.18
C ALA A 154 7.52 -11.54 27.22
N GLU A 155 8.29 -12.61 27.03
CA GLU A 155 9.42 -12.64 26.08
C GLU A 155 8.97 -12.88 24.62
N ALA A 156 7.77 -13.41 24.41
CA ALA A 156 7.25 -13.65 23.06
C ALA A 156 6.77 -12.37 22.36
N THR A 157 6.68 -11.24 23.07
CA THR A 157 6.25 -9.96 22.49
C THR A 157 7.43 -9.20 21.91
N PHE A 158 7.25 -8.62 20.73
CA PHE A 158 8.24 -7.71 20.12
C PHE A 158 8.31 -6.34 20.80
N GLU A 159 7.37 -6.05 21.71
CA GLU A 159 7.33 -4.82 22.49
C GLU A 159 8.17 -4.97 23.76
N GLY A 160 8.86 -3.89 24.14
CA GLY A 160 9.51 -3.78 25.44
C GLY A 160 8.45 -3.66 26.52
N ILE A 161 8.39 -4.64 27.42
CA ILE A 161 7.45 -4.65 28.55
C ILE A 161 8.25 -4.30 29.80
N VAL A 162 7.74 -3.33 30.56
CA VAL A 162 8.25 -2.98 31.88
C VAL A 162 7.11 -3.00 32.89
N ILE A 163 7.37 -3.57 34.06
CA ILE A 163 6.47 -3.60 35.21
C ILE A 163 7.04 -2.68 36.27
N GLN A 164 6.21 -1.77 36.74
CA GLN A 164 6.53 -0.75 37.73
C GLN A 164 5.68 -0.93 38.99
N ASN A 165 6.30 -0.69 40.15
CA ASN A 165 5.63 -0.49 41.43
C ASN A 165 6.17 0.79 42.07
N ASP A 166 5.30 1.67 42.57
CA ASP A 166 5.69 2.97 43.17
C ASP A 166 6.78 3.72 42.39
N GLU A 167 6.54 3.92 41.08
CA GLU A 167 7.44 4.66 40.16
C GLU A 167 8.77 3.98 39.82
N ARG A 168 9.05 2.82 40.42
CA ARG A 168 10.27 2.06 40.20
C ARG A 168 10.05 0.80 39.40
N ILE A 169 11.01 0.47 38.55
CA ILE A 169 11.00 -0.74 37.73
C ILE A 169 11.23 -1.96 38.61
N VAL A 170 10.29 -2.90 38.56
CA VAL A 170 10.35 -4.19 39.26
C VAL A 170 10.77 -5.30 38.30
N GLU A 171 10.31 -5.24 37.06
CA GLU A 171 10.59 -6.28 36.06
C GLU A 171 10.60 -5.72 34.64
N ALA A 172 11.39 -6.31 33.76
CA ALA A 172 11.50 -5.95 32.36
C ALA A 172 11.80 -7.20 31.50
N ASN A 173 11.24 -7.28 30.29
CA ASN A 173 11.56 -8.33 29.33
C ASN A 173 12.82 -8.01 28.51
N GLU A 174 13.38 -9.00 27.80
CA GLU A 174 14.60 -8.82 27.00
C GLU A 174 14.43 -7.80 25.85
N ALA A 175 13.21 -7.68 25.31
CA ALA A 175 12.91 -6.69 24.28
C ALA A 175 13.15 -5.26 24.78
N LEU A 176 12.72 -4.91 26.00
CA LEU A 176 12.98 -3.61 26.62
C LEU A 176 14.47 -3.38 26.84
N LEU A 177 15.18 -4.39 27.36
CA LEU A 177 16.63 -4.33 27.62
C LEU A 177 17.40 -4.02 26.34
N THR A 178 17.04 -4.69 25.25
CA THR A 178 17.63 -4.47 23.93
C THR A 178 17.30 -3.07 23.39
N LEU A 179 16.05 -2.63 23.54
CA LEU A 179 15.56 -1.33 23.05
C LEU A 179 16.32 -0.15 23.67
N PHE A 180 16.51 -0.17 24.99
CA PHE A 180 17.15 0.89 25.76
C PHE A 180 18.64 0.66 26.03
N THR A 181 19.19 -0.49 25.62
CA THR A 181 20.60 -0.91 25.78
C THR A 181 21.07 -1.04 27.23
N TYR A 182 20.18 -1.51 28.12
CA TYR A 182 20.49 -1.76 29.53
C TYR A 182 20.64 -3.25 29.83
N GLN A 183 21.36 -3.58 30.90
CA GLN A 183 21.32 -4.91 31.50
C GLN A 183 20.22 -5.01 32.55
N ARG A 184 19.72 -6.23 32.80
CA ARG A 184 18.60 -6.49 33.73
C ARG A 184 18.84 -5.91 35.12
N ASP A 185 20.02 -6.17 35.70
CA ASP A 185 20.39 -5.71 37.05
C ASP A 185 20.53 -4.17 37.13
N GLU A 186 20.72 -3.51 36.00
CA GLU A 186 20.88 -2.06 35.96
C GLU A 186 19.55 -1.33 36.02
N LEU A 187 18.46 -1.91 35.51
CA LEU A 187 17.13 -1.28 35.51
C LEU A 187 16.35 -1.51 36.79
N PHE A 188 16.65 -2.55 37.55
CA PHE A 188 15.93 -2.88 38.77
C PHE A 188 15.97 -1.72 39.77
N GLU A 189 14.82 -1.39 40.36
CA GLU A 189 14.58 -0.24 41.26
C GLU A 189 14.81 1.16 40.67
N ARG A 190 15.17 1.31 39.39
CA ARG A 190 15.28 2.63 38.77
C ARG A 190 13.92 3.28 38.51
N PRO A 191 13.82 4.62 38.57
CA PRO A 191 12.65 5.34 38.09
C PRO A 191 12.41 5.10 36.59
N PHE A 192 11.17 4.82 36.21
CA PHE A 192 10.82 4.63 34.79
C PHE A 192 11.12 5.88 33.94
N LEU A 193 10.91 7.08 34.51
CA LEU A 193 11.14 8.36 33.83
C LEU A 193 12.59 8.60 33.41
N ASP A 194 13.56 7.84 33.96
CA ASP A 194 14.96 7.91 33.52
C ASP A 194 15.17 7.35 32.11
N LEU A 195 14.25 6.51 31.63
CA LEU A 195 14.23 6.01 30.25
C LEU A 195 13.62 7.02 29.27
N ILE A 196 13.08 8.13 29.76
CA ILE A 196 12.44 9.17 28.95
C ILE A 196 13.38 10.37 28.83
N HIS A 197 13.42 10.95 27.63
CA HIS A 197 14.21 12.15 27.35
C HIS A 197 13.82 13.29 28.32
N PRO A 198 14.78 14.03 28.91
CA PRO A 198 14.50 15.00 29.97
C PRO A 198 13.45 16.05 29.64
N SER A 199 13.35 16.48 28.37
CA SER A 199 12.37 17.48 27.93
C SER A 199 10.93 16.97 27.90
N GLU A 200 10.70 15.66 27.95
CA GLU A 200 9.37 15.04 27.82
C GLU A 200 8.89 14.37 29.12
N ARG A 201 9.72 14.35 30.17
CA ARG A 201 9.43 13.67 31.44
C ARG A 201 8.12 14.13 32.07
N ASP A 202 7.90 15.45 32.17
CA ASP A 202 6.68 16.01 32.79
C ASP A 202 5.42 15.58 32.04
N ALA A 203 5.47 15.53 30.71
CA ALA A 203 4.34 15.12 29.87
C ALA A 203 4.06 13.61 30.00
N VAL A 204 5.12 12.79 30.09
CA VAL A 204 5.00 11.35 30.32
C VAL A 204 4.47 11.07 31.73
N GLU A 205 4.93 11.79 32.75
CA GLU A 205 4.42 11.67 34.12
C GLU A 205 2.90 11.93 34.17
N GLN A 206 2.44 13.01 33.54
CA GLN A 206 1.01 13.30 33.42
C GLN A 206 0.24 12.22 32.66
N TYR A 207 0.83 11.66 31.60
CA TYR A 207 0.23 10.55 30.88
C TYR A 207 0.07 9.31 31.77
N LEU A 208 1.10 8.98 32.56
CA LEU A 208 1.11 7.81 33.45
C LEU A 208 0.11 7.92 34.61
N LEU A 209 -0.24 9.13 35.04
CA LEU A 209 -1.26 9.37 36.07
C LEU A 209 -2.70 9.07 35.59
N ASN A 210 -2.94 9.07 34.28
CA ASN A 210 -4.27 8.91 33.70
C ASN A 210 -4.53 7.45 33.28
N ALA A 211 -5.46 6.77 33.97
CA ALA A 211 -5.88 5.43 33.61
C ALA A 211 -6.73 5.43 32.32
N ASN A 212 -6.37 4.59 31.33
CA ASN A 212 -7.07 4.38 30.05
C ASN A 212 -6.87 5.47 28.97
N THR A 213 -5.65 5.96 28.81
CA THR A 213 -5.27 6.84 27.69
C THR A 213 -4.88 6.04 26.44
N PRO A 214 -5.07 6.60 25.23
CA PRO A 214 -4.57 5.99 23.98
C PRO A 214 -3.04 5.84 23.98
N PRO A 215 -2.46 5.09 23.03
CA PRO A 215 -1.00 5.04 22.87
C PRO A 215 -0.41 6.44 22.78
N TYR A 216 0.67 6.69 23.51
CA TYR A 216 1.33 7.98 23.59
C TYR A 216 2.74 7.89 23.01
N GLN A 217 3.04 8.82 22.11
CA GLN A 217 4.34 8.89 21.45
C GLN A 217 5.23 9.90 22.18
N THR A 218 6.45 9.48 22.49
CA THR A 218 7.43 10.26 23.23
C THR A 218 8.84 9.88 22.77
N CYS A 219 9.85 10.50 23.36
CA CYS A 219 11.25 10.26 23.09
C CYS A 219 11.88 9.47 24.24
N GLY A 220 12.33 8.26 23.91
CA GLY A 220 13.10 7.41 24.81
C GLY A 220 14.59 7.79 24.78
N LEU A 221 15.27 7.54 25.89
CA LEU A 221 16.70 7.77 26.06
C LEU A 221 17.43 6.45 26.33
N ARG A 222 18.31 6.06 25.41
CA ARG A 222 19.17 4.87 25.59
C ARG A 222 20.27 5.15 26.61
N LYS A 223 20.88 4.09 27.13
CA LYS A 223 21.99 4.16 28.09
C LYS A 223 23.19 4.99 27.59
N ASP A 224 23.47 4.94 26.28
CA ASP A 224 24.54 5.72 25.64
C ASP A 224 24.22 7.22 25.47
N GLY A 225 23.02 7.64 25.87
CA GLY A 225 22.51 9.00 25.73
C GLY A 225 21.85 9.29 24.38
N SER A 226 21.75 8.30 23.47
CA SER A 226 21.05 8.49 22.20
C SER A 226 19.54 8.50 22.41
N ALA A 227 18.88 9.48 21.78
CA ALA A 227 17.45 9.68 21.85
C ALA A 227 16.77 9.02 20.63
N PHE A 228 15.61 8.41 20.85
CA PHE A 228 14.85 7.73 19.79
C PHE A 228 13.34 7.83 20.04
N PHE A 229 12.53 7.62 19.00
CA PHE A 229 11.09 7.76 19.14
C PHE A 229 10.45 6.46 19.60
N ILE A 230 9.64 6.55 20.65
CA ILE A 230 8.90 5.44 21.20
C ILE A 230 7.41 5.73 21.25
N GLU A 231 6.61 4.68 21.13
CA GLU A 231 5.20 4.69 21.47
C GLU A 231 5.00 3.82 22.70
N MET A 232 4.30 4.33 23.70
CA MET A 232 4.03 3.61 24.93
C MET A 232 2.54 3.51 25.23
N GLN A 233 2.16 2.41 25.86
CA GLN A 233 0.81 2.20 26.38
C GLN A 233 0.89 1.59 27.77
N THR A 234 0.07 2.07 28.69
CA THR A 234 0.10 1.67 30.10
C THR A 234 -1.21 1.02 30.54
N LYS A 235 -1.11 0.03 31.43
CA LYS A 235 -2.24 -0.57 32.12
C LYS A 235 -1.89 -0.82 33.59
N THR A 236 -2.74 -0.31 34.47
CA THR A 236 -2.62 -0.56 35.92
C THR A 236 -3.44 -1.78 36.31
N MET A 237 -2.88 -2.64 37.16
CA MET A 237 -3.55 -3.82 37.70
C MET A 237 -3.39 -3.90 39.23
N PRO A 238 -4.43 -4.32 39.96
CA PRO A 238 -4.35 -4.48 41.41
C PRO A 238 -3.38 -5.62 41.77
N TYR A 239 -2.52 -5.40 42.75
CA TYR A 239 -1.57 -6.38 43.25
C TYR A 239 -1.37 -6.25 44.77
N GLN A 240 -1.99 -7.15 45.53
CA GLN A 240 -2.02 -7.11 46.99
C GLN A 240 -2.56 -5.75 47.51
N GLU A 241 -1.81 -5.05 48.37
CA GLU A 241 -2.15 -3.71 48.89
C GLU A 241 -1.65 -2.56 47.99
N THR A 242 -1.04 -2.90 46.84
CA THR A 242 -0.43 -1.96 45.89
C THR A 242 -1.04 -2.11 44.48
N ALA A 243 -0.61 -1.25 43.55
CA ALA A 243 -1.01 -1.32 42.15
C ALA A 243 0.24 -1.48 41.27
N LEU A 244 0.29 -2.57 40.50
CA LEU A 244 1.34 -2.75 39.49
C LEU A 244 0.94 -2.04 38.21
N ARG A 245 1.89 -1.35 37.60
CA ARG A 245 1.71 -0.71 36.30
C ARG A 245 2.54 -1.44 35.26
N VAL A 246 1.91 -1.89 34.19
CA VAL A 246 2.58 -2.50 33.05
C VAL A 246 2.60 -1.49 31.91
N ILE A 247 3.78 -1.21 31.40
CA ILE A 247 3.99 -0.28 30.29
C ILE A 247 4.59 -1.09 29.14
N ALA A 248 3.92 -1.10 28.00
CA ALA A 248 4.40 -1.65 26.74
C ALA A 248 4.99 -0.52 25.90
N ILE A 249 6.15 -0.74 25.31
CA ILE A 249 6.94 0.26 24.57
C ILE A 249 7.37 -0.31 23.23
N ARG A 250 7.20 0.48 22.18
CA ARG A 250 7.57 0.15 20.80
C ARG A 250 8.46 1.24 20.22
N ASP A 251 9.52 0.87 19.52
CA ASP A 251 10.31 1.80 18.70
C ASP A 251 9.52 2.19 17.43
N ILE A 252 9.29 3.47 17.24
CA ILE A 252 8.58 4.05 16.09
C ILE A 252 9.49 4.97 15.26
N THR A 253 10.81 4.94 15.50
CA THR A 253 11.79 5.79 14.82
C THR A 253 11.71 5.62 13.30
N TRP A 254 11.68 4.38 12.82
CA TRP A 254 11.53 4.11 11.38
C TRP A 254 10.22 4.66 10.81
N CYS A 255 9.10 4.52 11.53
CA CYS A 255 7.82 5.06 11.09
C CYS A 255 7.87 6.58 10.95
N ARG A 256 8.45 7.28 11.93
CA ARG A 256 8.65 8.74 11.92
C ARG A 256 9.55 9.19 10.77
N GLU A 257 10.67 8.51 10.55
CA GLU A 257 11.60 8.79 9.45
C GLU A 257 10.94 8.60 8.08
N MET A 258 10.16 7.53 7.92
CA MET A 258 9.44 7.27 6.67
C MET A 258 8.37 8.33 6.42
N GLU A 259 7.57 8.72 7.41
CA GLU A 259 6.58 9.79 7.25
C GLU A 259 7.21 11.12 6.81
N GLN A 260 8.32 11.51 7.45
CA GLN A 260 9.07 12.72 7.07
C GLN A 260 9.60 12.64 5.64
N LYS A 261 10.20 11.51 5.28
CA LYS A 261 10.75 11.29 3.93
C LYS A 261 9.66 11.31 2.86
N THR A 262 8.49 10.74 3.16
CA THR A 262 7.35 10.73 2.24
C THR A 262 6.81 12.14 2.02
N ALA A 263 6.65 12.91 3.10
CA ALA A 263 6.23 14.32 3.02
C ALA A 263 7.24 15.19 2.26
N GLN A 264 8.55 14.93 2.42
CA GLN A 264 9.60 15.61 1.65
C GLN A 264 9.51 15.27 0.15
N LEU A 265 9.42 13.98 -0.19
CA LEU A 265 9.30 13.54 -1.58
C LEU A 265 8.05 14.11 -2.26
N GLU A 266 6.94 14.21 -1.55
CA GLU A 266 5.72 14.83 -2.07
C GLU A 266 5.91 16.32 -2.38
N ARG A 267 6.58 17.07 -1.49
CA ARG A 267 6.92 18.48 -1.73
C ARG A 267 7.84 18.66 -2.92
N GLU A 268 8.92 17.86 -2.99
CA GLU A 268 9.85 17.89 -4.13
C GLU A 268 9.12 17.56 -5.44
N ASN A 269 8.19 16.60 -5.42
CA ASN A 269 7.40 16.27 -6.61
C ASN A 269 6.49 17.43 -7.05
N ILE A 270 5.87 18.14 -6.09
CA ILE A 270 5.05 19.32 -6.36
C ILE A 270 5.90 20.44 -6.98
N GLU A 271 7.06 20.73 -6.40
CA GLU A 271 7.98 21.77 -6.89
C GLU A 271 8.54 21.43 -8.29
N LEU A 272 8.98 20.19 -8.51
CA LEU A 272 9.46 19.74 -9.82
C LEU A 272 8.37 19.82 -10.88
N ARG A 273 7.12 19.46 -10.54
CA ARG A 273 5.97 19.59 -11.44
C ARG A 273 5.63 21.05 -11.72
N ALA A 274 5.72 21.95 -10.74
CA ALA A 274 5.51 23.37 -10.94
C ALA A 274 6.56 23.97 -11.90
N ASN A 275 7.85 23.67 -11.67
CA ASN A 275 8.96 24.14 -12.52
C ASN A 275 8.89 23.62 -13.96
N ILE A 276 8.43 22.37 -14.15
CA ILE A 276 8.21 21.79 -15.48
C ILE A 276 7.06 22.51 -16.22
N LYS A 277 5.99 22.88 -15.51
CA LYS A 277 4.82 23.56 -16.10
C LYS A 277 5.15 24.94 -16.64
N GLU A 278 5.97 25.71 -15.93
CA GLU A 278 6.35 27.07 -16.36
C GLU A 278 7.24 27.04 -17.62
N ARG A 279 8.03 25.98 -17.81
CA ARG A 279 8.95 25.89 -18.96
C ARG A 279 8.27 25.55 -20.29
N TYR A 280 7.10 24.91 -20.27
CA TYR A 280 6.40 24.43 -21.46
C TYR A 280 5.07 25.16 -21.74
N ARG A 281 4.87 26.28 -21.06
CA ARG A 281 3.69 27.13 -21.20
C ARG A 281 4.13 28.54 -21.63
N PHE A 282 3.46 29.07 -22.65
CA PHE A 282 3.65 30.45 -23.09
C PHE A 282 2.26 31.11 -23.21
N GLY A 283 1.91 31.93 -22.23
CA GLY A 283 0.52 32.40 -22.06
C GLY A 283 -0.43 31.22 -21.83
N ASP A 284 -1.45 31.08 -22.68
CA ASP A 284 -2.38 29.95 -22.67
C ASP A 284 -1.99 28.83 -23.64
N ILE A 285 -0.85 28.96 -24.32
CA ILE A 285 -0.34 27.95 -25.25
C ILE A 285 0.52 26.96 -24.47
N ILE A 286 0.31 25.67 -24.74
CA ILE A 286 1.02 24.56 -24.09
C ILE A 286 1.70 23.71 -25.16
N GLY A 287 2.98 23.45 -24.95
CA GLY A 287 3.80 22.68 -25.89
C GLY A 287 5.27 22.64 -25.49
N LYS A 288 5.83 21.43 -25.52
CA LYS A 288 7.24 21.11 -25.31
C LYS A 288 7.97 20.83 -26.63
N SER A 289 7.26 20.41 -27.67
CA SER A 289 7.84 20.08 -28.97
C SER A 289 8.64 21.25 -29.55
N GLN A 290 9.72 20.93 -30.27
CA GLN A 290 10.59 21.96 -30.87
C GLN A 290 9.81 22.92 -31.77
N ALA A 291 8.86 22.39 -32.55
CA ALA A 291 8.01 23.20 -33.42
C ALA A 291 7.19 24.24 -32.64
N MET A 292 6.75 23.92 -31.41
CA MET A 292 6.05 24.88 -30.54
C MET A 292 6.99 25.91 -29.94
N GLN A 293 8.21 25.52 -29.55
CA GLN A 293 9.22 26.45 -29.05
C GLN A 293 9.61 27.48 -30.12
N ASP A 294 9.78 27.06 -31.37
CA ASP A 294 10.04 27.95 -32.51
C ASP A 294 8.86 28.92 -32.74
N ILE A 295 7.61 28.47 -32.51
CA ILE A 295 6.43 29.33 -32.56
C ILE A 295 6.48 30.38 -31.45
N TYR A 296 6.88 30.03 -30.22
CA TYR A 296 6.97 30.98 -29.09
C TYR A 296 7.95 32.12 -29.37
N GLU A 297 9.14 31.80 -29.88
CA GLU A 297 10.13 32.82 -30.27
C GLU A 297 9.60 33.74 -31.37
N ARG A 298 8.93 33.17 -32.39
CA ARG A 298 8.31 33.96 -33.45
C ARG A 298 7.16 34.83 -32.95
N ILE A 299 6.37 34.38 -31.97
CA ILE A 299 5.31 35.18 -31.35
C ILE A 299 5.90 36.43 -30.71
N LEU A 300 6.99 36.31 -29.95
CA LEU A 300 7.66 37.46 -29.33
C LEU A 300 8.13 38.48 -30.38
N ASN A 301 8.76 37.99 -31.45
CA ASN A 301 9.22 38.84 -32.55
C ASN A 301 8.04 39.53 -33.28
N ALA A 302 6.94 38.81 -33.48
CA ALA A 302 5.74 39.38 -34.08
C ALA A 302 5.07 40.40 -33.17
N ALA A 303 4.98 40.13 -31.87
CA ALA A 303 4.34 41.00 -30.90
C ALA A 303 5.07 42.35 -30.77
N ALA A 304 6.40 42.37 -30.90
CA ALA A 304 7.23 43.57 -30.91
C ALA A 304 7.06 44.46 -32.16
N SER A 305 6.39 43.97 -33.21
CA SER A 305 6.13 44.68 -34.47
C SER A 305 4.65 45.00 -34.62
N ASP A 306 4.31 46.09 -35.33
CA ASP A 306 2.93 46.41 -35.74
C ASP A 306 2.52 45.72 -37.06
N ALA A 307 3.41 44.91 -37.65
CA ALA A 307 3.12 44.20 -38.89
C ALA A 307 1.93 43.22 -38.76
N HIS A 308 1.21 43.07 -39.87
CA HIS A 308 0.12 42.10 -40.00
C HIS A 308 0.64 40.67 -39.90
N VAL A 309 -0.19 39.79 -39.35
CA VAL A 309 0.18 38.40 -39.10
C VAL A 309 -0.78 37.48 -39.84
N ALA A 310 -0.25 36.43 -40.46
CA ALA A 310 -1.03 35.35 -41.04
C ALA A 310 -0.71 34.02 -40.36
N ILE A 311 -1.74 33.31 -39.91
CA ILE A 311 -1.66 32.06 -39.16
C ILE A 311 -2.32 30.94 -39.97
N TYR A 312 -1.53 29.94 -40.33
CA TYR A 312 -1.93 28.78 -41.11
C TYR A 312 -1.94 27.52 -40.26
N GLY A 313 -2.86 26.61 -40.56
CA GLY A 313 -2.83 25.25 -40.03
C GLY A 313 -4.21 24.66 -39.86
N GLU A 314 -4.25 23.36 -39.59
CA GLU A 314 -5.49 22.59 -39.53
C GLU A 314 -6.49 23.12 -38.49
N SER A 315 -7.76 22.75 -38.66
CA SER A 315 -8.80 23.10 -37.69
C SER A 315 -8.47 22.52 -36.32
N GLY A 316 -8.69 23.31 -35.26
CA GLY A 316 -8.45 22.86 -33.88
C GLY A 316 -6.98 22.80 -33.44
N THR A 317 -6.03 23.37 -34.19
CA THR A 317 -4.60 23.42 -33.80
C THR A 317 -4.23 24.52 -32.81
N GLY A 318 -5.11 25.51 -32.59
CA GLY A 318 -4.89 26.63 -31.65
C GLY A 318 -4.51 27.96 -32.30
N LYS A 319 -4.92 28.22 -33.55
CA LYS A 319 -4.62 29.48 -34.27
C LYS A 319 -5.10 30.74 -33.52
N GLU A 320 -6.29 30.67 -32.94
CA GLU A 320 -6.86 31.76 -32.13
C GLU A 320 -6.04 32.04 -30.86
N LEU A 321 -5.56 30.99 -30.18
CA LEU A 321 -4.68 31.14 -29.01
C LEU A 321 -3.39 31.86 -29.37
N ILE A 322 -2.81 31.57 -30.55
CA ILE A 322 -1.62 32.27 -31.05
C ILE A 322 -1.93 33.75 -31.31
N ALA A 323 -3.04 34.05 -32.00
CA ALA A 323 -3.46 35.42 -32.27
C ALA A 323 -3.65 36.24 -30.98
N HIS A 324 -4.36 35.66 -30.00
CA HIS A 324 -4.55 36.27 -28.69
C HIS A 324 -3.22 36.51 -27.97
N THR A 325 -2.31 35.51 -28.00
CA THR A 325 -1.00 35.63 -27.34
C THR A 325 -0.12 36.71 -27.96
N ILE A 326 -0.14 36.84 -29.29
CA ILE A 326 0.53 37.93 -30.01
C ILE A 326 0.00 39.28 -29.55
N HIS A 327 -1.33 39.44 -29.47
CA HIS A 327 -1.95 40.68 -29.01
C HIS A 327 -1.56 41.01 -27.56
N ALA A 328 -1.67 40.03 -26.66
CA ALA A 328 -1.38 40.18 -25.23
C ALA A 328 0.07 40.62 -24.94
N HIS A 329 1.02 40.28 -25.82
CA HIS A 329 2.43 40.68 -25.70
C HIS A 329 2.81 41.87 -26.59
N SER A 330 1.86 42.46 -27.30
CA SER A 330 2.12 43.59 -28.20
C SER A 330 2.03 44.95 -27.49
N SER A 331 2.47 46.01 -28.16
CA SER A 331 2.24 47.40 -27.71
C SER A 331 0.74 47.75 -27.59
N ARG A 332 -0.14 46.99 -28.24
CA ARG A 332 -1.61 47.20 -28.31
C ARG A 332 -2.40 46.37 -27.29
N HIS A 333 -1.74 45.67 -26.37
CA HIS A 333 -2.37 44.76 -25.39
C HIS A 333 -3.41 45.42 -24.46
N THR A 334 -3.37 46.74 -24.30
CA THR A 334 -4.36 47.50 -23.50
C THR A 334 -5.62 47.87 -24.29
N SER A 335 -5.59 47.71 -25.62
CA SER A 335 -6.70 48.02 -26.52
C SER A 335 -7.49 46.76 -26.86
N GLU A 336 -8.67 46.92 -27.48
CA GLU A 336 -9.57 45.80 -27.77
C GLU A 336 -8.96 44.77 -28.74
N PHE A 337 -9.23 43.50 -28.46
CA PHE A 337 -8.96 42.37 -29.35
C PHE A 337 -10.28 41.86 -29.91
N VAL A 338 -10.59 42.26 -31.14
CA VAL A 338 -11.87 41.93 -31.79
C VAL A 338 -11.71 40.68 -32.65
N THR A 339 -12.47 39.64 -32.35
CA THR A 339 -12.46 38.37 -33.10
C THR A 339 -13.64 38.28 -34.05
N VAL A 340 -13.39 37.96 -35.31
CA VAL A 340 -14.41 37.76 -36.34
C VAL A 340 -14.19 36.44 -37.05
N ASN A 341 -15.20 35.58 -37.05
CA ASN A 341 -15.21 34.40 -37.92
C ASN A 341 -15.83 34.80 -39.27
N CYS A 342 -15.02 34.81 -40.32
CA CYS A 342 -15.44 35.25 -41.65
C CYS A 342 -16.41 34.27 -42.33
N GLY A 343 -16.33 32.97 -42.02
CA GLY A 343 -17.23 31.95 -42.57
C GLY A 343 -18.62 31.91 -41.92
N ALA A 344 -18.77 32.48 -40.73
CA ALA A 344 -20.04 32.51 -39.99
C ALA A 344 -20.96 33.69 -40.39
N LEU A 345 -20.45 34.69 -41.12
CA LEU A 345 -21.18 35.89 -41.49
C LEU A 345 -21.91 35.71 -42.83
N PRO A 346 -23.23 35.98 -42.90
CA PRO A 346 -23.93 36.06 -44.17
C PRO A 346 -23.37 37.17 -45.06
N GLU A 347 -23.19 36.91 -46.36
CA GLU A 347 -22.61 37.86 -47.33
C GLU A 347 -23.33 39.23 -47.34
N ASN A 348 -24.65 39.23 -47.15
CA ASN A 348 -25.47 40.45 -47.14
C ASN A 348 -25.29 41.31 -45.89
N LEU A 349 -24.75 40.76 -44.80
CA LEU A 349 -24.49 41.46 -43.54
C LEU A 349 -23.03 41.89 -43.39
N PHE A 350 -22.14 41.40 -44.27
CA PHE A 350 -20.71 41.68 -44.22
C PHE A 350 -20.41 43.18 -44.07
N GLU A 351 -20.96 44.02 -44.94
CA GLU A 351 -20.69 45.46 -44.92
C GLU A 351 -21.17 46.13 -43.63
N SER A 352 -22.36 45.76 -43.15
CA SER A 352 -22.94 46.34 -41.92
C SER A 352 -22.21 45.91 -40.66
N GLU A 353 -21.66 44.71 -40.61
CA GLU A 353 -20.92 44.23 -39.45
C GLU A 353 -19.47 44.73 -39.45
N PHE A 354 -18.77 44.75 -40.59
CA PHE A 354 -17.39 45.23 -40.65
C PHE A 354 -17.29 46.75 -40.57
N PHE A 355 -18.12 47.49 -41.32
CA PHE A 355 -18.00 48.94 -41.48
C PHE A 355 -19.05 49.73 -40.71
N GLY A 356 -20.03 49.06 -40.09
CA GLY A 356 -21.12 49.73 -39.40
C GLY A 356 -22.08 50.45 -40.37
N TYR A 357 -23.13 51.05 -39.81
CA TYR A 357 -24.10 51.81 -40.58
C TYR A 357 -24.63 53.02 -39.81
N ARG A 358 -25.05 54.04 -40.56
CA ARG A 358 -25.78 55.19 -40.04
C ARG A 358 -27.29 54.97 -40.11
N LYS A 359 -28.03 55.66 -39.25
CA LYS A 359 -29.49 55.68 -39.25
C LYS A 359 -30.00 56.02 -40.66
N GLY A 360 -30.90 55.18 -41.18
CA GLY A 360 -31.46 55.34 -42.53
C GLY A 360 -30.67 54.72 -43.68
N ALA A 361 -29.58 53.97 -43.40
CA ALA A 361 -28.79 53.29 -44.43
C ALA A 361 -29.56 52.20 -45.21
N PHE A 362 -30.48 51.49 -44.54
CA PHE A 362 -31.37 50.48 -45.13
C PHE A 362 -32.69 50.40 -44.36
N THR A 363 -33.68 49.69 -44.91
CA THR A 363 -34.98 49.46 -44.26
C THR A 363 -34.81 48.72 -42.93
N GLY A 364 -35.00 49.41 -41.80
CA GLY A 364 -34.82 48.87 -40.44
C GLY A 364 -33.65 49.48 -39.65
N ALA A 365 -32.80 50.30 -40.27
CA ALA A 365 -31.68 51.00 -39.62
C ALA A 365 -32.16 52.19 -38.76
N ASN A 366 -32.74 51.90 -37.59
CA ASN A 366 -33.35 52.90 -36.70
C ASN A 366 -32.34 53.71 -35.86
N HIS A 367 -31.11 53.22 -35.72
CA HIS A 367 -30.01 53.83 -34.97
C HIS A 367 -28.68 53.61 -35.70
N ASP A 368 -27.63 54.33 -35.30
CA ASP A 368 -26.26 54.09 -35.77
C ASP A 368 -25.68 52.85 -35.09
N LYS A 369 -25.01 51.98 -35.84
CA LYS A 369 -24.32 50.79 -35.31
C LYS A 369 -22.83 50.85 -35.68
N PRO A 370 -21.89 50.77 -34.72
CA PRO A 370 -20.47 50.65 -35.02
C PRO A 370 -20.14 49.30 -35.64
N GLY A 371 -19.16 49.27 -36.55
CA GLY A 371 -18.64 48.04 -37.14
C GLY A 371 -17.45 47.46 -36.37
N TYR A 372 -16.96 46.30 -36.81
CA TYR A 372 -15.77 45.67 -36.21
C TYR A 372 -14.52 46.54 -36.30
N PHE A 373 -14.36 47.34 -37.37
CA PHE A 373 -13.25 48.30 -37.46
C PHE A 373 -13.34 49.41 -36.41
N ASP A 374 -14.54 49.93 -36.12
CA ASP A 374 -14.73 50.92 -35.05
C ASP A 374 -14.31 50.33 -33.69
N LEU A 375 -14.76 49.11 -33.41
CA LEU A 375 -14.47 48.40 -32.16
C LEU A 375 -12.98 48.07 -32.00
N ALA A 376 -12.30 47.77 -33.10
CA ALA A 376 -10.88 47.40 -33.10
C ALA A 376 -9.92 48.60 -33.22
N HIS A 377 -10.41 49.85 -33.16
CA HIS A 377 -9.57 51.03 -33.31
C HIS A 377 -8.45 51.07 -32.24
N ARG A 378 -7.21 51.27 -32.70
CA ARG A 378 -5.93 51.15 -31.94
C ARG A 378 -5.65 49.75 -31.37
N GLY A 379 -6.57 48.81 -31.53
CA GLY A 379 -6.46 47.43 -31.10
C GLY A 379 -6.02 46.50 -32.22
N THR A 380 -6.53 45.27 -32.14
CA THR A 380 -6.23 44.19 -33.08
C THR A 380 -7.54 43.56 -33.58
N LEU A 381 -7.65 43.35 -34.88
CA LEU A 381 -8.75 42.64 -35.52
C LEU A 381 -8.27 41.28 -35.99
N PHE A 382 -8.79 40.23 -35.37
CA PHE A 382 -8.53 38.84 -35.71
C PHE A 382 -9.58 38.33 -36.69
N LEU A 383 -9.14 38.00 -37.91
CA LEU A 383 -9.96 37.46 -38.98
C LEU A 383 -9.75 35.94 -39.06
N ASP A 384 -10.61 35.16 -38.40
CA ASP A 384 -10.59 33.71 -38.53
C ASP A 384 -11.29 33.27 -39.81
N GLU A 385 -10.82 32.16 -40.37
CA GLU A 385 -11.34 31.58 -41.61
C GLU A 385 -11.33 32.55 -42.81
N VAL A 386 -10.27 33.37 -42.94
CA VAL A 386 -10.12 34.38 -44.02
C VAL A 386 -10.22 33.79 -45.44
N GLY A 387 -10.01 32.48 -45.57
CA GLY A 387 -10.16 31.75 -46.84
C GLY A 387 -11.61 31.53 -47.29
N GLU A 388 -12.60 31.84 -46.45
CA GLU A 388 -14.03 31.79 -46.81
C GLU A 388 -14.54 33.12 -47.38
N LEU A 389 -13.76 34.19 -47.30
CA LEU A 389 -14.14 35.49 -47.84
C LEU A 389 -14.28 35.45 -49.37
N THR A 390 -15.36 36.03 -49.86
CA THR A 390 -15.56 36.26 -51.30
C THR A 390 -14.56 37.29 -51.84
N VAL A 391 -14.35 37.27 -53.16
CA VAL A 391 -13.46 38.22 -53.85
C VAL A 391 -13.89 39.68 -53.63
N THR A 392 -15.20 39.93 -53.53
CA THR A 392 -15.76 41.27 -53.29
C THR A 392 -15.46 41.78 -51.88
N GLU A 393 -15.56 40.91 -50.87
CA GLU A 393 -15.24 41.23 -49.48
C GLU A 393 -13.75 41.52 -49.31
N GLN A 394 -12.89 40.71 -49.97
CA GLN A 394 -11.44 40.92 -49.99
C GLN A 394 -11.07 42.30 -50.54
N VAL A 395 -11.72 42.78 -51.61
CA VAL A 395 -11.48 44.13 -52.16
C VAL A 395 -11.82 45.22 -51.15
N LYS A 396 -12.94 45.07 -50.44
CA LYS A 396 -13.38 46.06 -49.44
C LYS A 396 -12.43 46.09 -48.25
N LEU A 397 -12.02 44.93 -47.73
CA LEU A 397 -11.05 44.84 -46.64
C LEU A 397 -9.69 45.39 -47.07
N LEU A 398 -9.19 45.01 -48.26
CA LEU A 398 -7.91 45.48 -48.77
C LEU A 398 -7.81 47.00 -48.74
N ARG A 399 -8.87 47.70 -49.17
CA ARG A 399 -8.91 49.17 -49.16
C ARG A 399 -8.69 49.74 -47.77
N VAL A 400 -9.31 49.16 -46.74
CA VAL A 400 -9.15 49.62 -45.35
C VAL A 400 -7.76 49.29 -44.82
N ILE A 401 -7.23 48.11 -45.13
CA ILE A 401 -5.90 47.66 -44.69
C ILE A 401 -4.77 48.48 -45.35
N GLU A 402 -4.98 48.99 -46.56
CA GLU A 402 -4.02 49.86 -47.26
C GLU A 402 -4.10 51.31 -46.82
N THR A 403 -5.31 51.87 -46.75
CA THR A 403 -5.51 53.31 -46.55
C THR A 403 -5.76 53.70 -45.09
N GLY A 404 -6.18 52.76 -44.24
CA GLY A 404 -6.68 53.06 -42.90
C GLY A 404 -7.99 53.83 -42.91
N GLU A 405 -8.73 53.86 -44.02
CA GLU A 405 -9.99 54.57 -44.13
C GLU A 405 -11.11 53.67 -44.69
N TYR A 406 -12.31 53.83 -44.16
CA TYR A 406 -13.52 53.20 -44.67
C TYR A 406 -14.72 54.13 -44.60
N ARG A 407 -15.84 53.71 -45.19
CA ARG A 407 -17.10 54.46 -45.17
C ARG A 407 -18.21 53.59 -44.58
N PRO A 408 -18.82 53.99 -43.45
CA PRO A 408 -20.01 53.32 -42.95
C PRO A 408 -21.15 53.36 -43.97
N LEU A 409 -21.97 52.31 -43.99
CA LEU A 409 -23.15 52.24 -44.84
C LEU A 409 -24.07 53.45 -44.59
N GLY A 410 -24.51 54.09 -45.67
CA GLY A 410 -25.37 55.29 -45.61
C GLY A 410 -24.64 56.58 -45.23
N SER A 411 -23.30 56.59 -45.11
CA SER A 411 -22.51 57.80 -44.86
C SER A 411 -21.72 58.25 -46.10
N THR A 412 -21.60 59.56 -46.28
CA THR A 412 -20.71 60.18 -47.29
C THR A 412 -19.33 60.53 -46.74
N VAL A 413 -19.13 60.39 -45.42
CA VAL A 413 -17.90 60.77 -44.72
C VAL A 413 -17.04 59.53 -44.49
N SER A 414 -15.74 59.60 -44.81
CA SER A 414 -14.78 58.54 -44.45
C SER A 414 -14.43 58.61 -42.98
N SER A 415 -14.28 57.43 -42.37
CA SER A 415 -13.79 57.24 -41.01
C SER A 415 -12.38 56.64 -41.10
N SER A 416 -11.44 57.19 -40.33
CA SER A 416 -10.07 56.68 -40.25
C SER A 416 -9.91 55.74 -39.07
N VAL A 417 -9.21 54.63 -39.29
CA VAL A 417 -8.99 53.59 -38.31
C VAL A 417 -7.55 53.08 -38.37
N ASP A 418 -6.95 52.89 -37.19
CA ASP A 418 -5.65 52.25 -37.03
C ASP A 418 -5.89 50.88 -36.38
N VAL A 419 -5.74 49.80 -37.16
CA VAL A 419 -6.00 48.44 -36.69
C VAL A 419 -4.88 47.52 -37.13
N ARG A 420 -4.39 46.70 -36.20
CA ARG A 420 -3.50 45.59 -36.53
C ARG A 420 -4.34 44.38 -36.96
N ILE A 421 -4.10 43.87 -38.16
CA ILE A 421 -4.76 42.66 -38.65
C ILE A 421 -3.97 41.40 -38.29
N ILE A 422 -4.67 40.40 -37.76
CA ILE A 422 -4.19 39.02 -37.66
C ILE A 422 -5.19 38.13 -38.43
N ALA A 423 -4.75 37.48 -39.49
CA ALA A 423 -5.60 36.62 -40.30
C ALA A 423 -5.27 35.14 -40.05
N ALA A 424 -6.28 34.27 -40.01
CA ALA A 424 -6.11 32.84 -39.86
C ALA A 424 -6.89 32.05 -40.92
N THR A 425 -6.31 30.94 -41.39
CA THR A 425 -7.02 29.99 -42.26
C THR A 425 -6.51 28.56 -42.10
N ASN A 426 -7.41 27.61 -42.27
CA ASN A 426 -7.16 26.18 -42.37
C ASN A 426 -7.11 25.67 -43.83
N ARG A 427 -7.43 26.51 -44.82
CA ARG A 427 -7.41 26.14 -46.23
C ARG A 427 -6.01 26.29 -46.81
N ASN A 428 -5.73 25.55 -47.86
CA ASN A 428 -4.48 25.68 -48.59
C ASN A 428 -4.49 26.98 -49.41
N VAL A 429 -3.75 27.97 -48.93
CA VAL A 429 -3.70 29.31 -49.52
C VAL A 429 -3.13 29.30 -50.95
N THR A 430 -2.17 28.43 -51.22
CA THR A 430 -1.58 28.27 -52.56
C THR A 430 -2.64 27.81 -53.56
N GLU A 431 -3.52 26.88 -53.16
CA GLU A 431 -4.60 26.40 -54.01
C GLU A 431 -5.70 27.46 -54.21
N LEU A 432 -6.06 28.20 -53.15
CA LEU A 432 -7.03 29.30 -53.25
C LEU A 432 -6.59 30.39 -54.24
N ARG A 433 -5.29 30.72 -54.25
CA ARG A 433 -4.71 31.67 -55.22
C ARG A 433 -4.75 31.11 -56.63
N ARG A 434 -4.38 29.84 -56.82
CA ARG A 434 -4.41 29.17 -58.13
C ARG A 434 -5.82 29.15 -58.74
N GLN A 435 -6.84 28.99 -57.90
CA GLN A 435 -8.26 28.99 -58.30
C GLN A 435 -8.85 30.40 -58.46
N GLY A 436 -8.11 31.46 -58.14
CA GLY A 436 -8.60 32.84 -58.19
C GLY A 436 -9.61 33.20 -57.09
N LEU A 437 -9.77 32.34 -56.09
CA LEU A 437 -10.64 32.58 -54.93
C LEU A 437 -10.01 33.53 -53.92
N LEU A 438 -8.68 33.58 -53.86
CA LEU A 438 -7.93 34.53 -53.05
C LEU A 438 -7.12 35.45 -53.96
N ARG A 439 -7.35 36.77 -53.86
CA ARG A 439 -6.61 37.75 -54.66
C ARG A 439 -5.16 37.89 -54.19
N ASP A 440 -4.25 38.04 -55.15
CA ASP A 440 -2.81 38.21 -54.88
C ASP A 440 -2.51 39.50 -54.10
N ASP A 441 -3.17 40.60 -54.45
CA ASP A 441 -3.00 41.90 -53.78
C ASP A 441 -3.40 41.84 -52.29
N PHE A 442 -4.56 41.25 -52.01
CA PHE A 442 -5.01 40.98 -50.64
C PHE A 442 -4.07 40.05 -49.90
N PHE A 443 -3.65 38.95 -50.54
CA PHE A 443 -2.73 37.97 -49.95
C PHE A 443 -1.42 38.63 -49.49
N TYR A 444 -0.72 39.38 -50.35
CA TYR A 444 0.56 39.98 -49.98
C TYR A 444 0.42 41.06 -48.90
N ARG A 445 -0.76 41.69 -48.76
CA ARG A 445 -1.00 42.69 -47.72
C ARG A 445 -1.20 42.07 -46.33
N VAL A 446 -1.86 40.92 -46.24
CA VAL A 446 -2.09 40.23 -44.96
C VAL A 446 -0.96 39.23 -44.61
N HIS A 447 -0.28 38.69 -45.62
CA HIS A 447 0.83 37.74 -45.48
C HIS A 447 2.17 38.47 -45.27
N VAL A 448 2.34 39.11 -44.11
CA VAL A 448 3.62 39.77 -43.74
C VAL A 448 4.45 38.88 -42.81
N ILE A 449 3.98 38.65 -41.58
CA ILE A 449 4.60 37.69 -40.66
C ILE A 449 3.77 36.40 -40.65
N THR A 450 4.41 35.25 -40.88
CA THR A 450 3.69 33.98 -41.04
C THR A 450 3.97 32.97 -39.94
N PHE A 451 2.90 32.31 -39.51
CA PHE A 451 2.92 31.18 -38.58
C PHE A 451 2.26 29.98 -39.24
N THR A 452 2.88 28.81 -39.11
CA THR A 452 2.27 27.54 -39.50
C THR A 452 2.19 26.66 -38.27
N THR A 453 0.96 26.36 -37.82
CA THR A 453 0.73 25.49 -36.67
C THR A 453 0.83 24.03 -37.07
N PRO A 454 1.73 23.25 -36.45
CA PRO A 454 1.82 21.83 -36.73
C PRO A 454 0.57 21.11 -36.22
N PRO A 455 0.06 20.11 -36.96
CA PRO A 455 -1.02 19.26 -36.48
C PRO A 455 -0.55 18.43 -35.27
N LEU A 456 -1.48 18.02 -34.41
CA LEU A 456 -1.20 17.36 -33.14
C LEU A 456 -0.44 16.03 -33.34
N ARG A 457 -0.68 15.33 -34.46
CA ARG A 457 0.07 14.12 -34.85
C ARG A 457 1.57 14.33 -35.08
N GLU A 458 2.00 15.55 -35.43
CA GLU A 458 3.41 15.90 -35.63
C GLU A 458 4.08 16.40 -34.34
N ARG A 459 3.29 16.66 -33.29
CA ARG A 459 3.74 17.08 -31.96
C ARG A 459 3.21 16.18 -30.85
N LYS A 460 3.36 14.86 -31.00
CA LYS A 460 2.85 13.87 -30.04
C LYS A 460 3.40 14.05 -28.61
N ASP A 461 4.60 14.60 -28.47
CA ASP A 461 5.20 14.93 -27.17
C ASP A 461 4.38 15.96 -26.36
N ASP A 462 3.51 16.72 -27.02
CA ASP A 462 2.64 17.72 -26.38
C ASP A 462 1.34 17.10 -25.86
N ILE A 463 0.94 15.91 -26.34
CA ILE A 463 -0.31 15.25 -25.96
C ILE A 463 -0.41 15.02 -24.45
N PRO A 464 0.62 14.46 -23.76
CA PRO A 464 0.55 14.27 -22.31
C PRO A 464 0.35 15.58 -21.53
N LEU A 465 1.01 16.65 -21.97
CA LEU A 465 0.91 17.97 -21.34
C LEU A 465 -0.48 18.59 -21.53
N LEU A 466 -1.07 18.44 -22.72
CA LEU A 466 -2.42 18.89 -23.02
C LEU A 466 -3.47 18.11 -22.22
N ILE A 467 -3.31 16.78 -22.12
CA ILE A 467 -4.17 15.92 -21.28
C ILE A 467 -4.14 16.40 -19.84
N ASP A 468 -2.93 16.56 -19.27
CA ASP A 468 -2.77 17.01 -17.90
C ASP A 468 -3.42 18.37 -17.64
N HIS A 469 -3.27 19.31 -18.59
CA HIS A 469 -3.91 20.61 -18.50
C HIS A 469 -5.44 20.52 -18.49
N PHE A 470 -6.03 19.75 -19.40
CA PHE A 470 -7.49 19.62 -19.46
C PHE A 470 -8.06 18.88 -18.25
N LEU A 471 -7.35 17.88 -17.71
CA LEU A 471 -7.77 17.22 -16.46
C LEU A 471 -7.77 18.18 -15.27
N GLU A 472 -6.80 19.10 -15.20
CA GLU A 472 -6.72 20.12 -14.14
C GLU A 472 -7.84 21.16 -14.21
N GLN A 473 -8.30 21.52 -15.42
CA GLN A 473 -9.45 22.42 -15.58
C GLN A 473 -10.75 21.81 -15.03
N HIS A 474 -10.81 20.49 -14.88
CA HIS A 474 -11.98 19.76 -14.36
C HIS A 474 -11.83 19.25 -12.93
N THR A 475 -10.77 19.64 -12.20
CA THR A 475 -10.66 19.37 -10.76
C THR A 475 -11.61 20.24 -9.96
N SER A 476 -12.86 19.79 -9.79
CA SER A 476 -13.75 20.30 -8.75
C SER A 476 -13.36 19.68 -7.39
N ILE A 477 -13.20 20.52 -6.37
CA ILE A 477 -12.91 20.26 -4.94
C ILE A 477 -12.93 18.76 -4.57
N GLY A 478 -11.84 18.04 -4.88
CA GLY A 478 -11.80 16.58 -4.81
C GLY A 478 -10.79 15.99 -5.80
N LYS A 479 -10.22 14.83 -5.44
CA LYS A 479 -9.05 14.19 -6.06
C LYS A 479 -9.01 14.29 -7.59
N ARG A 480 -7.82 14.63 -8.12
CA ARG A 480 -7.51 14.66 -9.56
C ARG A 480 -7.92 13.34 -10.23
N PRO A 481 -8.72 13.36 -11.31
CA PRO A 481 -9.04 12.17 -12.06
C PRO A 481 -7.75 11.58 -12.67
N VAL A 482 -7.48 10.32 -12.38
CA VAL A 482 -6.31 9.59 -12.91
C VAL A 482 -6.77 8.76 -14.11
N LEU A 483 -6.13 8.98 -15.26
CA LEU A 483 -6.37 8.16 -16.45
C LEU A 483 -5.73 6.78 -16.28
N PRO A 484 -6.47 5.67 -16.48
CA PRO A 484 -5.89 4.34 -16.60
C PRO A 484 -4.82 4.30 -17.70
N GLY A 485 -3.71 3.58 -17.46
CA GLY A 485 -2.57 3.53 -18.41
C GLY A 485 -2.96 3.12 -19.83
N LYS A 486 -3.88 2.17 -19.98
CA LYS A 486 -4.41 1.77 -21.30
C LYS A 486 -5.08 2.90 -22.07
N ILE A 487 -5.78 3.80 -21.37
CA ILE A 487 -6.46 4.93 -22.01
C ILE A 487 -5.44 5.98 -22.44
N ALA A 488 -4.44 6.26 -21.59
CA ALA A 488 -3.36 7.17 -21.94
C ALA A 488 -2.57 6.71 -23.18
N GLU A 489 -2.29 5.41 -23.29
CA GLU A 489 -1.65 4.81 -24.48
C GLU A 489 -2.52 5.00 -25.75
N THR A 490 -3.82 4.76 -25.66
CA THR A 490 -4.74 4.96 -26.80
C THR A 490 -4.78 6.43 -27.24
N LEU A 491 -4.86 7.36 -26.28
CA LEU A 491 -4.85 8.81 -26.57
C LEU A 491 -3.53 9.25 -27.23
N TYR A 492 -2.41 8.66 -26.84
CA TYR A 492 -1.11 8.94 -27.46
C TYR A 492 -0.97 8.36 -28.88
N ALA A 493 -1.51 7.17 -29.10
CA ALA A 493 -1.43 6.49 -30.39
C ALA A 493 -2.28 7.15 -31.48
N TYR A 494 -3.44 7.70 -31.12
CA TYR A 494 -4.40 8.31 -32.05
C TYR A 494 -3.81 9.55 -32.77
N ASN A 495 -4.25 9.78 -34.02
CA ASN A 495 -3.71 10.82 -34.88
C ASN A 495 -4.38 12.19 -34.75
N TRP A 496 -5.51 12.28 -34.03
CA TRP A 496 -6.19 13.55 -33.74
C TRP A 496 -6.48 14.41 -34.98
N PRO A 497 -7.31 13.95 -35.93
CA PRO A 497 -7.69 14.73 -37.12
C PRO A 497 -8.36 16.07 -36.80
N GLY A 498 -9.10 16.18 -35.69
CA GLY A 498 -9.63 17.43 -35.15
C GLY A 498 -8.69 18.12 -34.16
N ASN A 499 -7.43 17.67 -34.08
CA ASN A 499 -6.33 18.24 -33.31
C ASN A 499 -6.68 18.45 -31.82
N VAL A 500 -6.26 19.57 -31.23
CA VAL A 500 -6.44 19.87 -29.80
C VAL A 500 -7.92 20.04 -29.46
N ARG A 501 -8.74 20.51 -30.41
CA ARG A 501 -10.20 20.66 -30.21
C ARG A 501 -10.87 19.30 -30.02
N GLU A 502 -10.52 18.30 -30.83
CA GLU A 502 -11.00 16.93 -30.67
C GLU A 502 -10.49 16.30 -29.37
N LEU A 503 -9.20 16.43 -29.06
CA LEU A 503 -8.62 15.93 -27.79
C LEU A 503 -9.38 16.47 -26.58
N ARG A 504 -9.61 17.78 -26.53
CA ARG A 504 -10.37 18.43 -25.45
C ARG A 504 -11.79 17.86 -25.35
N ASN A 505 -12.49 17.72 -26.47
CA ASN A 505 -13.87 17.22 -26.48
C ASN A 505 -13.96 15.75 -26.07
N VAL A 506 -13.00 14.91 -26.48
CA VAL A 506 -12.91 13.50 -26.08
C VAL A 506 -12.66 13.36 -24.58
N LEU A 507 -11.71 14.13 -24.02
CA LEU A 507 -11.46 14.14 -22.57
C LEU A 507 -12.66 14.64 -21.78
N HIS A 508 -13.33 15.70 -22.25
CA HIS A 508 -14.53 16.23 -21.60
C HIS A 508 -15.66 15.19 -21.55
N ARG A 509 -15.89 14.45 -22.65
CA ARG A 509 -16.88 13.36 -22.69
C ARG A 509 -16.50 12.22 -21.72
N TYR A 510 -15.23 11.84 -21.69
CA TYR A 510 -14.74 10.81 -20.77
C TYR A 510 -14.95 11.20 -19.30
N LEU A 511 -14.64 12.44 -18.93
CA LEU A 511 -14.85 12.95 -17.56
C LEU A 511 -16.34 13.05 -17.19
N ALA A 512 -17.22 13.23 -18.17
CA ALA A 512 -18.66 13.19 -17.98
C ALA A 512 -19.24 11.75 -17.86
N GLY A 513 -18.39 10.72 -17.84
CA GLY A 513 -18.79 9.32 -17.67
C GLY A 513 -19.26 8.63 -18.97
N GLN A 514 -19.02 9.23 -20.13
CA GLN A 514 -19.35 8.64 -21.43
C GLN A 514 -18.20 7.75 -21.94
N PRO A 515 -18.50 6.75 -22.79
CA PRO A 515 -17.46 5.94 -23.44
C PRO A 515 -16.56 6.82 -24.31
N LEU A 516 -15.28 6.41 -24.42
CA LEU A 516 -14.33 7.03 -25.34
C LEU A 516 -14.72 6.67 -26.78
N GLU A 517 -15.41 7.58 -27.44
CA GLU A 517 -15.72 7.49 -28.87
C GLU A 517 -14.68 8.30 -29.65
N PHE A 518 -13.84 7.57 -30.37
CA PHE A 518 -12.99 8.13 -31.41
C PHE A 518 -13.77 8.17 -32.71
N ASP A 519 -13.58 9.23 -33.51
CA ASP A 519 -14.25 9.34 -34.79
C ASP A 519 -13.60 8.36 -35.77
N GLU A 520 -14.10 7.12 -35.79
CA GLU A 520 -13.52 6.03 -36.58
C GLU A 520 -13.47 6.38 -38.09
N ALA A 521 -14.32 7.32 -38.53
CA ALA A 521 -14.45 7.77 -39.92
C ALA A 521 -13.19 8.47 -40.49
N ILE A 522 -12.29 9.00 -39.66
CA ILE A 522 -11.05 9.66 -40.11
C ILE A 522 -9.79 8.90 -39.60
N SER A 523 -10.01 7.82 -38.84
CA SER A 523 -8.95 6.89 -38.38
C SER A 523 -8.59 5.81 -39.41
N SER A 524 -9.03 5.94 -40.65
CA SER A 524 -8.76 5.00 -41.76
C SER A 524 -7.40 5.19 -42.44
N GLU A 525 -6.41 5.76 -41.74
CA GLU A 525 -5.00 5.70 -42.17
C GLU A 525 -4.09 4.95 -41.16
N SER A 526 -4.64 4.05 -40.35
CA SER A 526 -3.82 3.05 -39.65
C SER A 526 -4.49 1.68 -39.64
N HIS A 527 -4.15 0.91 -40.67
CA HIS A 527 -4.30 -0.55 -40.80
C HIS A 527 -5.70 -1.12 -41.06
N GLY A 528 -6.53 -0.34 -41.76
CA GLY A 528 -7.60 -0.86 -42.62
C GLY A 528 -7.04 -1.17 -44.01
N PHE A 529 -7.28 -2.39 -44.49
CA PHE A 529 -6.95 -2.86 -45.83
C PHE A 529 -7.71 -2.01 -46.87
N ASN A 530 -7.05 -1.06 -47.55
CA ASN A 530 -7.63 -0.34 -48.69
C ASN A 530 -7.38 -1.19 -49.97
N PRO A 531 -8.41 -1.75 -50.63
CA PRO A 531 -8.22 -2.63 -51.80
C PRO A 531 -7.75 -1.91 -53.08
N GLU A 532 -7.58 -0.58 -53.05
CA GLU A 532 -7.33 0.21 -54.27
C GLU A 532 -5.86 0.58 -54.51
N ASN A 533 -4.92 0.18 -53.64
CA ASN A 533 -3.48 0.36 -53.88
C ASN A 533 -2.72 -0.97 -53.97
N LEU A 534 -3.27 -1.93 -54.71
CA LEU A 534 -2.44 -2.91 -55.41
C LEU A 534 -1.87 -2.18 -56.63
N GLY A 535 -0.63 -1.70 -56.49
CA GLY A 535 0.22 -1.46 -57.65
C GLY A 535 0.11 -2.65 -58.60
N GLU A 536 0.01 -2.33 -59.89
CA GLU A 536 -0.26 -3.22 -61.00
C GLU A 536 0.66 -4.45 -61.05
N GLU A 537 0.37 -5.47 -60.25
CA GLU A 537 0.85 -6.84 -60.46
C GLU A 537 -0.25 -7.82 -60.04
N ILE A 538 -0.96 -8.35 -61.03
CA ILE A 538 -1.91 -9.45 -60.85
C ILE A 538 -1.11 -10.69 -60.40
N ARG A 539 -1.00 -10.90 -59.09
CA ARG A 539 -0.47 -12.15 -58.54
C ARG A 539 -1.50 -13.27 -58.74
N PRO A 540 -1.08 -14.51 -59.04
CA PRO A 540 -2.01 -15.63 -59.16
C PRO A 540 -2.86 -15.77 -57.89
N LEU A 541 -4.19 -15.82 -58.03
CA LEU A 541 -5.19 -15.88 -56.93
C LEU A 541 -4.83 -16.92 -55.85
N ARG A 542 -4.20 -18.01 -56.26
CA ARG A 542 -3.75 -19.08 -55.38
C ARG A 542 -2.70 -18.62 -54.37
N ALA A 543 -1.73 -17.80 -54.80
CA ALA A 543 -0.65 -17.31 -53.94
C ALA A 543 -1.14 -16.28 -52.91
N THR A 544 -2.10 -15.43 -53.29
CA THR A 544 -2.73 -14.46 -52.39
C THR A 544 -3.60 -15.14 -51.33
N LEU A 545 -4.38 -16.16 -51.71
CA LEU A 545 -5.16 -16.95 -50.76
C LEU A 545 -4.28 -17.75 -49.79
N GLU A 546 -3.18 -18.36 -50.27
CA GLU A 546 -2.24 -19.08 -49.41
C GLU A 546 -1.51 -18.15 -48.43
N ALA A 547 -1.16 -16.93 -48.84
CA ALA A 547 -0.55 -15.94 -47.97
C ALA A 547 -1.51 -15.45 -46.87
N PHE A 548 -2.77 -15.19 -47.23
CA PHE A 548 -3.82 -14.82 -46.28
C PHE A 548 -4.09 -15.96 -45.28
N GLU A 549 -4.27 -17.18 -45.79
CA GLU A 549 -4.52 -18.36 -44.97
C GLU A 549 -3.38 -18.63 -43.98
N LYS A 550 -2.13 -18.49 -44.42
CA LYS A 550 -0.95 -18.63 -43.54
C LYS A 550 -0.95 -17.60 -42.41
N ARG A 551 -1.25 -16.34 -42.72
CA ARG A 551 -1.27 -15.26 -41.73
C ARG A 551 -2.39 -15.45 -40.70
N TYR A 552 -3.58 -15.83 -41.16
CA TYR A 552 -4.73 -16.04 -40.30
C TYR A 552 -4.54 -17.22 -39.33
N ILE A 553 -4.01 -18.34 -39.84
CA ILE A 553 -3.70 -19.52 -39.01
C ILE A 553 -2.59 -19.20 -37.98
N LEU A 554 -1.58 -18.40 -38.35
CA LEU A 554 -0.54 -17.94 -37.41
C LEU A 554 -1.10 -17.07 -36.27
N MET A 555 -2.01 -16.14 -36.60
CA MET A 555 -2.64 -15.26 -35.62
C MET A 555 -3.44 -16.09 -34.59
N ALA A 556 -4.27 -17.01 -35.07
CA ALA A 556 -5.05 -17.92 -34.22
C ALA A 556 -4.18 -18.91 -33.42
N LEU A 557 -3.00 -19.32 -33.94
CA LEU A 557 -2.04 -20.12 -33.19
C LEU A 557 -1.40 -19.31 -32.05
N ASN A 558 -1.02 -18.05 -32.29
CA ASN A 558 -0.41 -17.20 -31.27
C ASN A 558 -1.39 -16.85 -30.14
N GLU A 559 -2.63 -16.48 -30.48
CA GLU A 559 -3.69 -16.15 -29.51
C GLU A 559 -3.98 -17.33 -28.56
N HIS A 560 -3.94 -18.55 -29.08
CA HIS A 560 -4.14 -19.77 -28.28
C HIS A 560 -2.82 -20.44 -27.84
N ARG A 561 -1.72 -19.68 -27.73
CA ARG A 561 -0.40 -20.15 -27.23
C ARG A 561 0.11 -21.44 -27.90
N TRP A 562 -0.18 -21.60 -29.18
CA TRP A 562 0.14 -22.76 -30.02
C TRP A 562 -0.53 -24.08 -29.58
N HIS A 563 -1.61 -24.03 -28.80
CA HIS A 563 -2.44 -25.20 -28.49
C HIS A 563 -3.32 -25.58 -29.69
N ARG A 564 -2.86 -26.57 -30.45
CA ARG A 564 -3.46 -26.99 -31.74
C ARG A 564 -4.94 -27.38 -31.65
N GLU A 565 -5.38 -28.01 -30.57
CA GLU A 565 -6.79 -28.39 -30.36
C GLU A 565 -7.69 -27.18 -30.13
N HIS A 566 -7.25 -26.22 -29.30
CA HIS A 566 -7.98 -24.98 -29.06
C HIS A 566 -8.03 -24.10 -30.31
N THR A 567 -6.90 -23.97 -31.03
CA THR A 567 -6.85 -23.23 -32.30
C THR A 567 -7.76 -23.87 -33.36
N ALA A 568 -7.78 -25.21 -33.47
CA ALA A 568 -8.66 -25.90 -34.41
C ALA A 568 -10.15 -25.66 -34.09
N LYS A 569 -10.50 -25.69 -32.80
CA LYS A 569 -11.87 -25.41 -32.33
C LYS A 569 -12.28 -23.96 -32.60
N ALA A 570 -11.40 -22.99 -32.35
CA ALA A 570 -11.64 -21.57 -32.62
C ALA A 570 -11.81 -21.28 -34.12
N LEU A 571 -10.99 -21.91 -34.96
CA LEU A 571 -11.09 -21.80 -36.42
C LEU A 571 -12.23 -22.65 -37.03
N LYS A 572 -12.99 -23.40 -36.21
CA LYS A 572 -14.02 -24.34 -36.65
C LYS A 572 -13.51 -25.34 -37.71
N LEU A 573 -12.26 -25.78 -37.57
CA LEU A 573 -11.63 -26.75 -38.47
C LEU A 573 -11.39 -28.08 -37.74
N PRO A 574 -11.54 -29.24 -38.43
CA PRO A 574 -11.08 -30.51 -37.88
C PRO A 574 -9.58 -30.45 -37.59
N LEU A 575 -9.13 -30.99 -36.45
CA LEU A 575 -7.73 -30.95 -36.02
C LEU A 575 -6.76 -31.48 -37.10
N ARG A 576 -7.15 -32.56 -37.80
CA ARG A 576 -6.38 -33.13 -38.91
C ARG A 576 -6.22 -32.15 -40.08
N THR A 577 -7.23 -31.32 -40.36
CA THR A 577 -7.20 -30.30 -41.41
C THR A 577 -6.27 -29.15 -41.05
N LEU A 578 -6.32 -28.69 -39.79
CA LEU A 578 -5.40 -27.67 -39.29
C LEU A 578 -3.95 -28.17 -39.35
N GLN A 579 -3.67 -29.40 -38.90
CA GLN A 579 -2.33 -29.99 -38.94
C GLN A 579 -1.79 -30.12 -40.38
N ARG A 580 -2.65 -30.53 -41.33
CA ARG A 580 -2.29 -30.60 -42.75
C ARG A 580 -1.97 -29.21 -43.31
N LYS A 581 -2.79 -28.19 -42.99
CA LYS A 581 -2.55 -26.80 -43.43
C LYS A 581 -1.29 -26.21 -42.81
N MET A 582 -1.03 -26.45 -41.52
CA MET A 582 0.22 -26.05 -40.86
C MET A 582 1.44 -26.67 -41.53
N LYS A 583 1.39 -27.96 -41.91
CA LYS A 583 2.48 -28.64 -42.61
C LYS A 583 2.72 -28.05 -44.01
N ASN A 584 1.65 -27.83 -44.77
CA ASN A 584 1.73 -27.27 -46.12
C ASN A 584 2.23 -25.82 -46.14
N LEU A 585 1.91 -25.04 -45.11
CA LEU A 585 2.29 -23.62 -45.00
C LEU A 585 3.63 -23.39 -44.24
N GLY A 586 4.28 -24.47 -43.80
CA GLY A 586 5.57 -24.44 -43.11
C GLY A 586 5.50 -23.85 -41.69
N LEU A 587 4.39 -24.04 -40.97
CA LEU A 587 4.16 -23.49 -39.63
C LEU A 587 4.55 -24.50 -38.53
N SER A 588 5.67 -24.25 -37.87
CA SER A 588 6.13 -25.01 -36.70
C SER A 588 6.52 -24.09 -35.56
N LYS A 589 6.20 -24.48 -34.32
CA LYS A 589 6.64 -23.79 -33.11
C LYS A 589 8.17 -23.85 -33.07
N ARG A 590 8.86 -22.73 -33.33
CA ARG A 590 10.32 -22.66 -33.16
C ARG A 590 10.64 -22.94 -31.69
N LYS A 591 11.43 -23.98 -31.43
CA LYS A 591 12.06 -24.18 -30.11
C LYS A 591 13.17 -23.13 -30.00
N ASN A 592 13.21 -22.44 -28.85
CA ASN A 592 14.20 -21.45 -28.40
C ASN A 592 13.86 -19.98 -28.68
N MET A 593 13.30 -19.31 -27.67
CA MET A 593 13.95 -18.25 -26.88
C MET A 593 13.13 -18.03 -25.58
N PRO A 594 13.74 -17.47 -24.51
CA PRO A 594 13.39 -17.70 -23.10
C PRO A 594 11.96 -17.38 -22.68
#